data_AF-A0A7S0QMB7-F1
#
_entry.id   AF-A0A7S0QMB7-F1
#
_cell.length_a   1.000
_cell.length_b   1.000
_cell.length_c   1.000
_cell.angle_alpha   90.00
_cell.angle_beta   90.00
_cell.angle_gamma   90.00
#
_symmetry.space_group_name_H-M   'P 1'
#
loop_
_entity.id
_entity.type
_entity.pdbx_description
1 polymer ?
#
loop_
_entity_poly.entity_id
_entity_poly.type
_entity_poly.pdbx_seq_one_letter_code
_entity_poly.pdbx_strand_id
1 'polypeptide(L)'
;VCVAGYGGSGCEPCSQSRYGFVCGTGCSINGNCSGHGRCNGTTGSCMCYVGWSGADCSTSSGVVAGCVGDVDCGGGERGRCVNGTCVCVAGYGGAGGGAG
;
A
#
# COMPACT_ATOMS: atom_id res chain seq x y z
N VAL A 1 -12.04 -0.09 -25.25
CA VAL A 1 -11.32 -0.13 -23.96
C VAL A 1 -10.68 -1.50 -23.80
N CYS A 2 -9.42 -1.58 -23.41
CA CYS A 2 -8.72 -2.87 -23.26
C CYS A 2 -8.96 -3.48 -21.87
N VAL A 3 -8.77 -4.79 -21.74
CA VAL A 3 -8.77 -5.47 -20.43
C VAL A 3 -7.46 -5.18 -19.67
N ALA A 4 -7.46 -5.36 -18.35
CA ALA A 4 -6.26 -5.14 -17.54
C ALA A 4 -5.07 -5.98 -18.05
N GLY A 5 -3.89 -5.36 -18.09
CA GLY A 5 -2.67 -5.95 -18.63
C GLY A 5 -2.49 -5.80 -20.13
N TYR A 6 -3.45 -5.17 -20.81
CA TYR A 6 -3.37 -4.90 -22.25
C TYR A 6 -3.49 -3.41 -22.53
N GLY A 7 -2.67 -2.92 -23.45
CA GLY A 7 -2.61 -1.51 -23.84
C GLY A 7 -2.22 -1.35 -25.31
N GLY A 8 -2.14 -0.10 -25.77
CA GLY A 8 -1.89 0.24 -27.16
C GLY A 8 -3.17 0.32 -28.00
N SER A 9 -3.00 0.70 -29.27
CA SER A 9 -4.09 0.77 -30.24
C SER A 9 -4.66 -0.61 -30.59
N GLY A 10 -3.88 -1.68 -30.40
CA GLY A 10 -4.28 -3.06 -30.65
C GLY A 10 -4.70 -3.86 -29.42
N CYS A 11 -4.70 -3.28 -28.22
CA CYS A 11 -4.83 -4.02 -26.95
C CYS A 11 -3.86 -5.21 -26.89
N GLU A 12 -2.57 -4.91 -26.92
CA GLU A 12 -1.47 -5.87 -26.85
C GLU A 12 -1.04 -6.10 -25.39
N PRO A 13 -0.54 -7.30 -25.04
CA PRO A 13 -0.12 -7.59 -23.68
C PRO A 13 1.07 -6.70 -23.27
N CYS A 14 0.96 -6.05 -22.11
CA CYS A 14 2.03 -5.22 -21.60
C CYS A 14 3.25 -6.08 -21.22
N SER A 15 4.43 -5.69 -21.71
CA SER A 15 5.70 -6.37 -21.42
C SER A 15 6.33 -5.82 -20.13
N GLN A 16 6.84 -6.70 -19.25
CA GLN A 16 7.63 -6.36 -18.05
C GLN A 16 6.87 -5.62 -16.94
N SER A 17 5.78 -6.20 -16.42
CA SER A 17 5.00 -5.68 -15.28
C SER A 17 4.64 -4.20 -15.46
N ARG A 18 4.06 -3.86 -16.61
CA ARG A 18 3.58 -2.50 -16.93
C ARG A 18 2.08 -2.51 -17.12
N TYR A 19 1.43 -1.38 -16.82
CA TYR A 19 -0.01 -1.25 -16.92
C TYR A 19 -0.43 0.11 -17.50
N GLY A 20 -1.74 0.27 -17.69
CA GLY A 20 -2.35 1.47 -18.27
C GLY A 20 -2.58 1.37 -19.78
N PHE A 21 -3.29 2.36 -20.34
CA PHE A 21 -3.79 2.33 -21.73
C PHE A 21 -2.67 2.18 -22.77
N VAL A 22 -1.44 2.59 -22.48
CA VAL A 22 -0.27 2.46 -23.39
C VAL A 22 0.90 1.71 -22.75
N CYS A 23 0.66 0.94 -21.68
CA CYS A 23 1.72 0.25 -20.93
C CYS A 23 2.88 1.18 -20.49
N GLY A 24 2.59 2.47 -20.27
CA GLY A 24 3.60 3.48 -19.94
C GLY A 24 4.05 3.43 -18.47
N THR A 25 3.16 2.95 -17.58
CA THR A 25 3.42 2.93 -16.14
C THR A 25 4.05 1.62 -15.74
N GLY A 26 5.30 1.66 -15.29
CA GLY A 26 5.98 0.49 -14.74
C GLY A 26 5.48 0.19 -13.34
N CYS A 27 5.15 -1.07 -13.05
CA CYS A 27 4.69 -1.53 -11.75
C CYS A 27 5.90 -1.85 -10.87
N SER A 28 6.14 -1.00 -9.88
CA SER A 28 7.29 -1.09 -8.97
C SER A 28 6.83 -0.96 -7.53
N ILE A 29 7.42 -1.78 -6.66
CA ILE A 29 7.11 -1.80 -5.22
C ILE A 29 7.39 -0.42 -4.61
N ASN A 30 8.57 0.16 -4.87
CA ASN A 30 8.97 1.44 -4.31
C ASN A 30 8.27 2.65 -4.93
N GLY A 31 7.94 2.59 -6.23
CA GLY A 31 7.38 3.74 -6.93
C GLY A 31 5.87 3.82 -6.87
N ASN A 32 5.17 2.71 -7.10
CA ASN A 32 3.71 2.70 -7.19
C ASN A 32 3.05 2.27 -5.89
N CYS A 33 3.73 1.44 -5.09
CA CYS A 33 3.21 0.98 -3.81
C CYS A 33 3.99 1.57 -2.62
N SER A 34 4.72 2.68 -2.84
CA SER A 34 5.50 3.40 -1.83
C SER A 34 6.49 2.54 -1.00
N GLY A 35 6.86 1.35 -1.49
CA GLY A 35 7.69 0.38 -0.76
C GLY A 35 6.89 -0.51 0.21
N HIS A 36 5.59 -0.27 0.34
CA HIS A 36 4.72 -0.85 1.35
C HIS A 36 3.64 -1.78 0.78
N GLY A 37 3.87 -2.33 -0.40
CA GLY A 37 2.96 -3.30 -1.00
C GLY A 37 3.54 -4.02 -2.20
N ARG A 38 2.78 -4.99 -2.73
CA ARG A 38 3.06 -5.67 -3.99
C ARG A 38 2.27 -5.04 -5.12
N CYS A 39 2.98 -4.66 -6.18
CA CYS A 39 2.38 -4.07 -7.37
C CYS A 39 1.88 -5.18 -8.32
N ASN A 40 0.60 -5.15 -8.70
CA ASN A 40 0.04 -6.05 -9.71
C ASN A 40 0.40 -5.56 -11.11
N GLY A 41 1.33 -6.21 -11.79
CA GLY A 41 1.82 -5.81 -13.12
C GLY A 41 0.75 -5.77 -14.23
N THR A 42 -0.42 -6.37 -14.02
CA THR A 42 -1.54 -6.41 -14.96
C THR A 42 -2.50 -5.24 -14.72
N THR A 43 -2.90 -5.00 -13.47
CA THR A 43 -3.89 -3.96 -13.14
C THR A 43 -3.27 -2.64 -12.70
N GLY A 44 -2.01 -2.66 -12.28
CA GLY A 44 -1.33 -1.56 -11.59
C GLY A 44 -1.74 -1.37 -10.14
N SER A 45 -2.59 -2.25 -9.61
CA SER A 45 -3.09 -2.13 -8.24
C SER A 45 -2.06 -2.61 -7.23
N CYS A 46 -1.96 -1.91 -6.10
CA CYS A 46 -1.10 -2.31 -5.00
C CYS A 46 -1.86 -3.17 -3.98
N MET A 47 -1.30 -4.32 -3.65
CA MET A 47 -1.68 -5.10 -2.47
C MET A 47 -0.80 -4.64 -1.31
N CYS A 48 -1.34 -3.82 -0.43
CA CYS A 48 -0.58 -3.25 0.68
C CYS A 48 -0.20 -4.30 1.71
N TYR A 49 0.99 -4.15 2.28
CA TYR A 49 1.42 -4.90 3.45
C TYR A 49 0.64 -4.46 4.69
N VAL A 50 0.65 -5.30 5.72
CA VAL A 50 -0.06 -5.03 6.98
C VAL A 50 0.37 -3.68 7.55
N GLY A 51 -0.60 -2.90 8.01
CA GLY A 51 -0.38 -1.55 8.52
C GLY A 51 -0.36 -0.45 7.44
N TRP A 52 -0.53 -0.81 6.16
CA TRP A 52 -0.56 0.12 5.03
C TRP A 52 -1.85 -0.02 4.20
N SER A 53 -2.25 1.08 3.58
CA SER A 53 -3.51 1.24 2.87
C SER A 53 -3.40 2.38 1.85
N GLY A 54 -4.47 2.57 1.07
CA GLY A 54 -4.48 3.53 -0.03
C GLY A 54 -4.11 2.89 -1.37
N ALA A 55 -4.35 3.61 -2.46
CA ALA A 55 -4.15 3.09 -3.83
C ALA A 55 -2.69 2.75 -4.12
N ASP A 56 -1.77 3.44 -3.45
CA ASP A 56 -0.32 3.35 -3.57
C ASP A 56 0.35 2.86 -2.26
N CYS A 57 -0.43 2.38 -1.29
CA CYS A 57 0.08 1.96 0.02
C CYS A 57 0.89 3.03 0.76
N SER A 58 0.72 4.31 0.41
CA SER A 58 1.38 5.43 1.10
C SER A 58 0.75 5.76 2.45
N THR A 59 -0.48 5.29 2.67
CA THR A 59 -1.25 5.61 3.89
C THR A 59 -1.04 4.52 4.92
N SER A 60 -0.32 4.82 6.00
CA SER A 60 -0.32 3.94 7.16
C SER A 60 -1.75 3.84 7.68
N SER A 61 -2.31 2.63 7.75
CA SER A 61 -3.72 2.43 8.07
C SER A 61 -4.03 2.64 9.56
N GLY A 62 -3.02 2.96 10.38
CA GLY A 62 -3.14 3.14 11.83
C GLY A 62 -3.51 1.90 12.61
N VAL A 63 -3.73 0.80 11.89
CA VAL A 63 -4.12 -0.50 12.39
C VAL A 63 -2.98 -1.44 12.02
N VAL A 64 -2.00 -1.53 12.91
CA VAL A 64 -0.93 -2.54 12.79
C VAL A 64 -1.51 -3.83 13.36
N ALA A 65 -1.82 -4.78 12.49
CA ALA A 65 -2.22 -6.13 12.90
C ALA A 65 -0.97 -6.97 13.22
N GLY A 66 -1.05 -7.81 14.24
CA GLY A 66 0.07 -8.60 14.75
C GLY A 66 0.92 -7.92 15.82
N CYS A 67 0.43 -6.88 16.50
CA CYS A 67 1.15 -6.34 17.65
C CYS A 67 1.11 -7.34 18.83
N VAL A 68 2.19 -7.40 19.60
CA VAL A 68 2.29 -8.19 20.83
C VAL A 68 2.37 -7.28 22.06
N GLY A 69 2.69 -6.01 21.88
CA GLY A 69 2.60 -4.98 22.91
C GLY A 69 2.54 -3.56 22.36
N ASP A 70 2.35 -2.58 23.25
CA ASP A 70 2.20 -1.16 22.88
C ASP A 70 3.45 -0.58 22.19
N VAL A 71 4.62 -1.15 22.46
CA VAL A 71 5.88 -0.82 21.78
C VAL A 71 5.77 -0.99 20.26
N ASP A 72 5.02 -1.99 19.79
CA ASP A 72 4.80 -2.22 18.36
C ASP A 72 3.88 -1.16 17.73
N CYS A 73 3.13 -0.43 18.57
CA CYS A 73 2.25 0.65 18.20
C CYS A 73 2.91 2.04 18.35
N GLY A 74 4.24 2.09 18.52
CA GLY A 74 4.98 3.33 18.78
C GLY A 74 4.94 3.79 20.25
N GLY A 75 4.56 2.91 21.16
CA GLY A 75 4.37 3.18 22.60
C GLY A 75 2.94 3.59 22.93
N GLY A 76 2.51 3.36 24.18
CA GLY A 76 1.12 3.61 24.63
C GLY A 76 0.62 5.04 24.46
N GLU A 77 1.51 6.00 24.26
CA GLU A 77 1.21 7.41 23.97
C GLU A 77 0.79 7.63 22.50
N ARG A 78 1.21 6.74 21.59
CA ARG A 78 0.94 6.81 20.15
C ARG A 78 -0.10 5.80 19.71
N GLY A 79 -0.13 4.63 20.35
CA GLY A 79 -1.14 3.62 20.12
C GLY A 79 -1.06 2.49 21.14
N ARG A 80 -2.19 1.82 21.34
CA ARG A 80 -2.29 0.68 22.26
C ARG A 80 -2.56 -0.60 21.50
N CYS A 81 -1.85 -1.67 21.83
CA CYS A 81 -2.11 -2.98 21.27
C CYS A 81 -3.33 -3.60 21.94
N VAL A 82 -4.41 -3.82 21.18
CA VAL A 82 -5.66 -4.43 21.66
C VAL A 82 -5.99 -5.61 20.76
N ASN A 83 -6.02 -6.83 21.31
CA ASN A 83 -6.28 -8.07 20.57
C ASN A 83 -5.41 -8.22 19.29
N GLY A 84 -4.11 -7.95 19.43
CA GLY A 84 -3.18 -8.04 18.31
C GLY A 84 -3.35 -6.95 17.26
N THR A 85 -4.08 -5.89 17.58
CA THR A 85 -4.32 -4.77 16.68
C THR A 85 -3.95 -3.46 17.37
N CYS A 86 -3.08 -2.66 16.76
CA CYS A 86 -2.80 -1.33 17.27
C CYS A 86 -4.01 -0.42 17.07
N VAL A 87 -4.50 0.12 18.18
CA VAL A 87 -5.47 1.19 18.24
C VAL A 87 -4.67 2.48 18.46
N CYS A 88 -4.40 3.20 17.37
CA CYS A 88 -3.66 4.45 17.43
C CYS A 88 -4.50 5.58 18.06
N VAL A 89 -3.82 6.45 18.81
CA VAL A 89 -4.40 7.72 19.26
C VAL A 89 -4.65 8.60 18.03
N ALA A 90 -5.69 9.45 18.07
CA ALA A 90 -6.04 10.33 16.96
C ALA A 90 -4.81 11.14 16.49
N GLY A 91 -4.48 11.06 15.19
CA GLY A 91 -3.29 11.69 14.60
C GLY A 91 -2.10 10.74 14.38
N TYR A 92 -2.06 9.58 15.04
CA TYR A 92 -1.01 8.56 14.86
C TYR A 92 -1.42 7.43 13.90
N GLY A 93 -2.70 7.36 13.54
CA GLY A 93 -3.27 6.30 12.70
C GLY A 93 -3.26 6.54 11.18
N GLY A 94 -2.57 7.59 10.70
CA GLY A 94 -2.64 8.06 9.31
C GLY A 94 -3.95 8.81 9.01
N ALA A 95 -4.02 9.85 8.18
CA ALA A 95 -3.06 10.50 7.30
C ALA A 95 -2.41 11.73 7.97
N GLY A 96 -1.07 11.84 7.90
CA GLY A 96 -0.32 13.02 8.35
C GLY A 96 0.63 12.83 9.54
N GLY A 97 0.81 11.62 10.05
CA GLY A 97 1.71 11.35 11.18
C GLY A 97 2.73 10.27 10.85
N GLY A 98 3.75 10.62 10.06
CA GLY A 98 4.91 9.75 9.89
C GLY A 98 5.71 9.68 11.18
N ALA A 99 6.04 8.47 11.63
CA ALA A 99 7.09 8.28 12.61
C ALA A 99 8.45 8.53 11.94
N GLY A 100 9.04 9.68 12.23
CA GLY A 100 10.47 9.91 12.21
C GLY A 100 11.01 9.88 13.63
#